data_AF-A0A7J5E9M5-F1
#
_entry.id   AF-A0A7J5E9M5-F1
#
_cell.length_a   1.000
_cell.length_b   1.000
_cell.length_c   1.000
_cell.angle_alpha   90.00
_cell.angle_beta   90.00
_cell.angle_gamma   90.00
#
_symmetry.space_group_name_H-M   'P 1'
#
loop_
_entity.id
_entity.type
_entity.pdbx_description
1 polymer ?
#
loop_
_entity_poly.entity_id
_entity_poly.type
_entity_poly.pdbx_seq_one_letter_code
_entity_poly.pdbx_strand_id
1 'polypeptide(L)'
;HKIEIDVRSLSRELGIPVIATSARQGEGIPELLKMINEVATGKFVCKPHRITAGSKKLKKSVEELSQKITELYPELPNSRWVALRLLEGDQRIIDAVKNGELGTLRKQNTVAELENV
;
A
#
# COMPACT_ATOMS: atom_id res chain seq x y z
N HIS A 1 -5.51 -28.01 16.10
CA HIS A 1 -4.95 -27.32 14.94
C HIS A 1 -3.79 -26.46 15.42
N LYS A 2 -2.55 -26.79 15.05
CA LYS A 2 -1.36 -25.97 15.35
C LYS A 2 -0.84 -25.41 14.03
N ILE A 3 -1.15 -24.15 13.75
CA ILE A 3 -0.52 -23.38 12.66
C ILE A 3 0.56 -22.55 13.34
N GLU A 4 1.79 -22.65 12.85
CA GLU A 4 2.93 -21.87 13.31
C GLU A 4 3.39 -20.97 12.16
N ILE A 5 3.69 -19.71 12.47
CA ILE A 5 4.09 -18.70 11.49
C ILE A 5 5.48 -18.21 11.89
N ASP A 6 6.46 -18.38 11.01
CA ASP A 6 7.75 -17.72 11.15
C ASP A 6 7.63 -16.25 10.73
N VAL A 7 7.39 -15.40 11.73
CA VAL A 7 7.23 -13.95 11.57
C VAL A 7 8.48 -13.30 10.97
N ARG A 8 9.67 -13.82 11.30
CA ARG A 8 10.94 -13.25 10.81
C ARG A 8 11.11 -13.51 9.33
N SER A 9 10.86 -14.75 8.90
CA SER A 9 10.90 -15.11 7.48
C SER A 9 9.83 -14.37 6.69
N LEU A 10 8.61 -14.28 7.21
CA LEU A 10 7.51 -13.54 6.57
C LEU A 10 7.85 -12.05 6.39
N SER A 11 8.40 -11.40 7.42
CA SER A 11 8.82 -9.99 7.32
C SER A 11 9.90 -9.78 6.25
N ARG A 12 10.88 -10.70 6.16
CA ARG A 12 11.93 -10.65 5.14
C ARG A 12 11.38 -10.82 3.73
N GLU A 13 10.50 -11.81 3.52
CA GLU A 13 9.94 -12.11 2.20
C GLU A 13 9.02 -11.01 1.69
N LEU A 14 8.22 -10.40 2.58
CA LEU A 14 7.34 -9.29 2.22
C LEU A 14 8.09 -7.96 2.09
N GLY A 15 9.23 -7.80 2.77
CA GLY A 15 10.00 -6.55 2.78
C GLY A 15 9.38 -5.42 3.61
N ILE A 16 8.51 -5.79 4.55
CA ILE A 16 7.81 -4.90 5.50
C ILE A 16 7.90 -5.47 6.92
N PRO A 17 7.78 -4.67 7.98
CA PRO A 17 7.80 -5.21 9.33
C PRO A 17 6.52 -6.00 9.62
N VAL A 18 6.65 -7.13 10.31
CA VAL A 18 5.52 -7.97 10.71
C VAL A 18 5.59 -8.18 12.22
N ILE A 19 4.49 -7.85 12.92
CA ILE A 19 4.36 -8.00 14.36
C ILE A 19 3.19 -8.95 14.63
N ALA A 20 3.50 -10.12 15.18
CA ALA A 20 2.46 -11.03 15.67
C ALA A 20 1.75 -10.38 16.85
N THR A 21 0.42 -10.30 16.77
CA THR A 21 -0.39 -9.54 17.71
C THR A 21 -1.64 -10.33 18.11
N SER A 22 -1.94 -10.37 19.41
CA SER A 22 -3.22 -10.83 19.94
C SER A 22 -3.94 -9.66 20.61
N ALA A 23 -4.81 -8.98 19.85
CA ALA A 23 -5.45 -7.74 20.32
C ALA A 23 -6.28 -7.94 21.61
N ARG A 24 -6.95 -9.08 21.76
CA ARG A 24 -7.72 -9.40 22.97
C ARG A 24 -6.85 -9.60 24.21
N GLN A 25 -5.62 -10.08 24.02
CA GLN A 25 -4.67 -10.35 25.11
C GLN A 25 -3.67 -9.21 25.30
N GLY A 26 -3.69 -8.19 24.42
CA GLY A 26 -2.74 -7.07 24.42
C GLY A 26 -1.33 -7.43 23.94
N GLU A 27 -1.10 -8.67 23.49
CA GLU A 27 0.22 -9.12 23.07
C GLU A 27 0.62 -8.49 21.74
N GLY A 28 1.86 -7.99 21.65
CA GLY A 28 2.42 -7.39 20.42
C GLY A 28 1.94 -5.96 20.13
N ILE A 29 0.98 -5.43 20.90
CA ILE A 29 0.43 -4.08 20.68
C ILE A 29 1.48 -2.98 20.91
N PRO A 30 2.29 -3.00 21.99
CA PRO A 30 3.34 -2.00 22.17
C PRO A 30 4.36 -2.00 21.02
N GLU A 31 4.77 -3.17 20.56
CA GLU A 31 5.71 -3.36 19.45
C GLU A 31 5.12 -2.88 18.12
N LEU A 32 3.83 -3.16 17.89
CA LEU A 32 3.10 -2.69 16.72
C LEU A 32 3.07 -1.15 16.68
N LEU A 33 2.70 -0.51 17.79
CA LEU A 33 2.64 0.96 17.89
C LEU A 33 4.01 1.59 17.67
N LYS A 34 5.07 1.01 18.28
CA LYS A 34 6.44 1.44 18.04
C LYS A 34 6.79 1.36 16.56
N MET A 35 6.50 0.24 15.90
CA MET A 35 6.86 0.05 14.50
C MET A 35 6.06 0.95 13.56
N ILE A 36 4.78 1.21 13.85
CA ILE A 36 3.98 2.20 13.11
C ILE A 36 4.68 3.56 13.14
N ASN A 37 5.16 3.99 14.30
CA ASN A 37 5.92 5.24 14.42
C ASN A 37 7.23 5.19 13.61
N GLU A 38 7.99 4.09 13.68
CA GLU A 38 9.23 3.97 12.90
C GLU A 38 8.99 4.01 11.38
N VAL A 39 7.91 3.41 10.89
CA VAL A 39 7.54 3.46 9.47
C VAL A 39 7.04 4.85 9.07
N ALA A 40 6.17 5.45 9.88
CA ALA A 40 5.59 6.76 9.58
C ALA A 40 6.63 7.88 9.58
N THR A 41 7.61 7.82 10.49
CA THR A 41 8.75 8.75 10.56
C THR A 41 9.85 8.46 9.55
N GLY A 42 9.75 7.35 8.80
CA GLY A 42 10.77 6.93 7.85
C GLY A 42 12.04 6.34 8.49
N LYS A 43 12.08 6.19 9.82
CA LYS A 43 13.16 5.48 10.52
C LYS A 43 13.28 4.02 10.06
N PHE A 44 12.15 3.39 9.76
CA PHE A 44 12.09 2.11 9.05
C PHE A 44 11.58 2.35 7.62
N VAL A 45 12.43 2.14 6.62
CA VAL A 45 12.06 2.27 5.21
C VAL A 45 11.65 0.91 4.65
N CYS A 46 10.36 0.75 4.37
CA CYS A 46 9.81 -0.45 3.75
C CYS A 46 10.34 -0.65 2.32
N LYS A 47 10.66 -1.90 1.96
CA LYS A 47 11.07 -2.30 0.61
C LYS A 47 10.18 -3.45 0.13
N PRO A 48 8.88 -3.19 -0.07
CA PRO A 48 7.90 -4.24 -0.32
C PRO A 48 8.21 -5.01 -1.61
N HIS A 49 8.13 -6.34 -1.55
CA HIS A 49 8.31 -7.17 -2.74
C HIS A 49 7.12 -6.98 -3.70
N ARG A 50 7.41 -6.56 -4.94
CA ARG A 50 6.38 -6.38 -5.96
C ARG A 50 6.06 -7.70 -6.64
N ILE A 51 4.87 -8.23 -6.37
CA ILE A 51 4.38 -9.44 -7.02
C ILE A 51 4.24 -9.19 -8.53
N THR A 52 5.05 -9.87 -9.33
CA THR A 52 4.98 -9.84 -10.80
C THR A 52 4.19 -11.01 -11.39
N ALA A 53 3.36 -11.69 -10.59
CA ALA A 53 2.52 -12.78 -11.06
C ALA A 53 1.43 -12.25 -12.01
N GLY A 54 1.13 -13.02 -13.07
CA GLY A 54 0.11 -12.69 -14.07
C GLY A 54 0.57 -12.94 -15.51
N SER A 55 -0.39 -13.14 -16.42
CA SER A 55 -0.11 -13.34 -17.84
C SER A 55 0.53 -12.08 -18.46
N LYS A 56 1.32 -12.26 -19.53
CA LYS A 56 1.91 -11.12 -20.28
C LYS A 56 0.85 -10.10 -20.72
N LYS A 57 -0.34 -10.60 -21.10
CA LYS A 57 -1.49 -9.77 -21.50
C LYS A 57 -1.97 -8.88 -20.35
N LEU A 58 -2.19 -9.44 -19.17
CA LEU A 58 -2.62 -8.68 -17.99
C LEU A 58 -1.60 -7.60 -17.64
N LYS A 59 -0.31 -7.93 -17.63
CA LYS A 59 0.75 -6.96 -17.34
C LYS A 59 0.72 -5.78 -18.30
N LYS A 60 0.57 -6.06 -19.60
CA LYS A 60 0.47 -5.03 -20.64
C LYS A 60 -0.76 -4.14 -20.42
N SER A 61 -1.94 -4.73 -20.18
CA SER A 61 -3.16 -3.97 -19.91
C SER A 61 -3.07 -3.10 -18.66
N VAL A 62 -2.48 -3.63 -17.57
CA VAL A 62 -2.24 -2.86 -16.34
C VAL A 62 -1.30 -1.70 -16.62
N GLU A 63 -0.19 -1.93 -17.34
CA GLU A 63 0.79 -0.88 -17.65
C GLU A 63 0.17 0.23 -18.51
N GLU A 64 -0.50 -0.12 -19.60
CA GLU A 64 -1.17 0.83 -20.50
C GLU A 64 -2.20 1.68 -19.76
N LEU A 65 -3.00 1.06 -18.89
CA LEU A 65 -4.01 1.78 -18.11
C LEU A 65 -3.38 2.64 -17.00
N SER A 66 -2.31 2.16 -16.36
CA SER A 66 -1.57 2.92 -15.34
C SER A 66 -0.97 4.20 -15.91
N GLN A 67 -0.43 4.14 -17.12
CA GLN A 67 0.12 5.31 -17.83
C GLN A 67 -0.96 6.35 -18.08
N LYS A 68 -2.10 5.94 -18.66
CA LYS A 68 -3.25 6.85 -18.90
C LYS A 68 -3.78 7.49 -17.62
N ILE A 69 -3.87 6.72 -16.53
CA ILE A 69 -4.29 7.26 -15.23
C ILE A 69 -3.28 8.30 -14.72
N THR A 70 -1.99 8.04 -14.88
CA THR A 70 -0.92 8.94 -14.42
C THR A 70 -0.90 10.24 -15.23
N GLU A 71 -1.20 10.18 -16.53
CA GLU A 71 -1.37 11.37 -17.38
C GLU A 71 -2.56 12.23 -16.94
N LEU A 72 -3.69 11.61 -16.57
CA LEU A 72 -4.89 12.32 -16.11
C LEU A 72 -4.78 12.81 -14.66
N TYR A 73 -4.11 12.06 -13.81
CA TYR A 73 -3.96 12.34 -12.38
C TYR A 73 -2.48 12.21 -11.94
N PRO A 74 -1.62 13.18 -12.26
CA PRO A 74 -0.16 13.07 -12.02
C PRO A 74 0.24 12.93 -10.55
N GLU A 75 -0.55 13.50 -9.63
CA GLU A 75 -0.29 13.45 -8.19
C GLU A 75 -0.90 12.22 -7.51
N LEU A 76 -1.56 11.35 -8.27
CA LEU A 76 -2.23 10.18 -7.74
C LEU A 76 -1.21 9.13 -7.26
N PRO A 77 -1.26 8.72 -5.99
CA PRO A 77 -0.45 7.61 -5.54
C PRO A 77 -0.94 6.30 -6.17
N ASN A 78 -0.01 5.41 -6.50
CA ASN A 78 -0.28 4.02 -6.86
C ASN A 78 -1.28 3.82 -8.02
N SER A 79 -1.08 4.53 -9.14
CA SER A 79 -1.88 4.39 -10.37
C SER A 79 -2.03 2.94 -10.85
N ARG A 80 -1.02 2.09 -10.60
CA ARG A 80 -1.05 0.66 -10.89
C ARG A 80 -2.16 -0.11 -10.15
N TRP A 81 -2.39 0.21 -8.87
CA TRP A 81 -3.47 -0.42 -8.11
C TRP A 81 -4.84 0.00 -8.63
N VAL A 82 -5.00 1.27 -8.99
CA VAL A 82 -6.24 1.79 -9.61
C VAL A 82 -6.49 1.09 -10.95
N ALA A 83 -5.47 0.94 -11.79
CA ALA A 83 -5.58 0.20 -13.05
C ALA A 83 -6.06 -1.25 -12.83
N LEU A 84 -5.53 -1.94 -11.81
CA LEU A 84 -5.96 -3.30 -11.48
C LEU A 84 -7.44 -3.34 -11.07
N ARG A 85 -7.87 -2.44 -10.18
CA ARG A 85 -9.26 -2.34 -9.73
C ARG A 85 -10.23 -2.05 -10.88
N LEU A 86 -9.85 -1.18 -11.82
CA LEU A 86 -10.66 -0.90 -13.00
C LEU A 86 -10.81 -2.12 -13.92
N LEU A 87 -9.73 -2.89 -14.11
CA LEU A 87 -9.77 -4.12 -14.90
C LEU A 87 -10.61 -5.22 -14.24
N GLU A 88 -10.72 -5.20 -12.92
CA GLU A 88 -11.59 -6.09 -12.14
C GLU A 88 -13.05 -5.61 -12.09
N GLY A 89 -13.36 -4.42 -12.64
CA GLY A 89 -14.71 -3.87 -12.66
C GLY A 89 -15.16 -3.27 -11.33
N ASP A 90 -14.24 -2.77 -10.49
CA ASP A 90 -14.57 -2.12 -9.23
C ASP A 90 -15.40 -0.85 -9.46
N GLN A 91 -16.70 -0.93 -9.19
CA GLN A 91 -17.66 0.15 -9.45
C GLN A 91 -17.31 1.43 -8.67
N ARG A 92 -16.80 1.32 -7.44
CA ARG A 92 -16.45 2.50 -6.63
C ARG A 92 -15.30 3.27 -7.26
N ILE A 93 -14.31 2.55 -7.79
CA ILE A 93 -13.17 3.15 -8.49
C ILE A 93 -13.61 3.72 -9.85
N ILE A 94 -14.49 3.03 -10.58
CA ILE A 94 -15.06 3.55 -11.83
C ILE A 94 -15.78 4.88 -11.60
N ASP A 95 -16.61 4.96 -10.56
CA ASP A 95 -17.35 6.18 -10.24
C ASP A 95 -16.42 7.30 -9.78
N ALA A 96 -15.40 6.98 -8.97
CA ALA A 96 -14.37 7.92 -8.53
C ALA A 96 -13.55 8.51 -9.70
N VAL A 97 -13.32 7.73 -10.76
CA VAL A 97 -12.67 8.21 -12.00
C VAL A 97 -13.62 9.12 -12.79
N LYS A 98 -14.91 8.76 -12.87
CA LYS A 98 -15.92 9.52 -13.63
C LYS A 98 -16.25 10.87 -13.00
N ASN A 99 -16.35 10.93 -11.68
CA ASN A 99 -16.72 12.14 -10.95
C ASN A 99 -15.50 13.01 -10.58
N GLY A 100 -14.27 12.55 -10.87
CA GLY A 100 -13.02 13.26 -10.56
C GLY A 100 -12.55 13.19 -9.10
N GLU A 101 -13.26 12.46 -8.23
CA GLU A 101 -12.92 12.27 -6.82
C GLU A 101 -11.52 11.67 -6.67
N LEU A 102 -11.09 10.84 -7.62
CA LEU A 102 -9.78 10.21 -7.61
C LEU A 102 -8.63 11.25 -7.54
N GLY A 103 -8.80 12.43 -8.17
CA GLY A 103 -7.81 13.50 -8.16
C GLY A 103 -7.63 14.20 -6.81
N THR A 104 -8.50 13.94 -5.84
CA THR A 104 -8.40 14.46 -4.47
C THR A 104 -7.45 13.66 -3.59
N LEU A 105 -7.12 12.42 -3.98
CA LEU A 105 -6.28 11.48 -3.22
C LEU A 105 -4.77 11.79 -3.31
N ARG A 106 -4.41 13.08 -3.34
CA ARG A 106 -3.04 13.56 -3.53
C ARG A 106 -2.12 13.07 -2.41
N LYS A 107 -0.84 12.89 -2.75
CA LYS A 107 0.21 12.50 -1.81
C LYS A 107 0.35 13.59 -0.73
N GLN A 108 -0.16 13.33 0.48
CA GLN A 108 0.11 14.18 1.64
C GLN A 108 1.58 14.01 2.04
N ASN A 109 2.37 15.07 1.92
CA ASN A 109 3.68 15.15 2.56
C ASN A 109 3.44 15.48 4.02
N THR A 110 3.59 14.53 4.94
CA THR A 110 3.45 14.85 6.38
C THR A 110 4.40 14.05 7.24
N VAL A 111 5.52 14.70 7.62
CA VAL A 111 6.12 14.64 8.98
C VAL A 111 7.09 15.80 9.24
N ALA A 112 7.53 16.57 8.25
CA ALA A 112 8.48 17.68 8.47
C ALA A 112 7.94 18.90 9.24
N GLU A 113 6.64 18.97 9.55
CA GLU A 113 6.03 20.14 10.21
C GLU A 113 5.76 19.96 11.71
N LEU A 114 6.05 18.80 12.31
CA LEU A 114 5.80 18.55 13.74
C LEU A 114 7.01 18.79 14.65
N GLU A 115 8.18 19.19 14.12
CA GLU A 115 9.37 19.50 14.93
C GLU A 115 9.52 20.99 15.31
N ASN A 116 8.55 21.86 14.97
CA ASN A 116 8.61 23.31 15.22
C ASN A 116 7.40 23.87 16.00
N VAL A 117 6.85 23.13 16.97
CA VAL A 117 5.90 23.67 17.97
C VAL A 117 6.31 23.29 19.37
#